data_AF-A0A5J5KUP0-F1
#
_entry.id   AF-A0A5J5KUP0-F1
#
_cell.length_a   1.000
_cell.length_b   1.000
_cell.length_c   1.000
_cell.angle_alpha   90.00
_cell.angle_beta   90.00
_cell.angle_gamma   90.00
#
_symmetry.space_group_name_H-M   'P 1'
#
loop_
_entity.id
_entity.type
_entity.pdbx_description
1 polymer ?
#
loop_
_entity_poly.entity_id
_entity_poly.type
_entity_poly.pdbx_seq_one_letter_code
_entity_poly.pdbx_strand_id
1 'polypeptide(L)' 'RFPDIRRGQQFYREIHWFAAQGITTGWPDGTYRALSTTNRDAMAAFIYRYIN' A
#
# COMPACT_ATOMS: atom_id res chain seq x y z
N ARG A 1 4.98 -5.89 6.05
CA ARG A 1 4.97 -4.92 7.16
C ARG A 1 5.79 -3.71 6.73
N PHE A 2 5.26 -2.50 6.84
CA PHE A 2 5.95 -1.27 6.44
C PHE A 2 6.47 -0.52 7.69
N PRO A 3 7.73 -0.08 7.74
CA PRO A 3 8.34 0.56 8.92
C PRO A 3 7.88 2.00 9.13
N ASP A 4 7.41 2.67 8.08
CA ASP A 4 6.85 4.03 8.08
C ASP A 4 5.35 4.06 8.42
N ILE A 5 4.76 2.92 8.77
CA ILE A 5 3.34 2.75 9.13
C ILE A 5 3.22 2.34 10.59
N ARG A 6 2.83 3.29 11.45
CA ARG A 6 2.75 3.11 12.91
C ARG A 6 1.41 2.50 13.33
N ARG A 7 1.43 1.61 14.33
CA ARG A 7 0.18 1.09 14.93
C ARG A 7 -0.67 2.26 15.45
N GLY A 8 -1.97 2.23 15.13
CA GLY A 8 -2.92 3.27 15.53
C GLY A 8 -2.96 4.50 14.61
N GLN A 9 -2.07 4.59 13.61
CA GLN A 9 -2.23 5.63 12.59
C GLN A 9 -3.46 5.38 11.73
N GLN A 10 -3.98 6.44 11.11
CA GLN A 10 -5.11 6.34 10.20
C GLN A 10 -4.80 5.34 9.07
N PHE A 11 -5.78 4.49 8.76
CA PHE A 11 -5.68 3.43 7.75
C PHE A 11 -4.62 2.35 8.00
N TYR A 12 -4.10 2.21 9.22
CA TYR A 12 -3.11 1.18 9.55
C TYR A 12 -3.56 -0.23 9.14
N ARG A 13 -4.81 -0.58 9.45
CA ARG A 13 -5.34 -1.94 9.20
C ARG A 13 -5.55 -2.16 7.71
N GLU A 14 -6.09 -1.16 7.03
CA GLU A 14 -6.43 -1.15 5.61
C GLU A 14 -5.16 -1.26 4.76
N ILE A 15 -4.11 -0.50 5.08
CA ILE A 15 -2.81 -0.58 4.39
C ILE A 15 -2.18 -1.97 4.55
N HIS A 16 -2.26 -2.54 5.76
CA HIS A 16 -1.73 -3.89 5.98
C HIS A 16 -2.56 -4.99 5.35
N TRP A 17 -3.89 -4.85 5.31
CA TRP A 17 -4.77 -5.72 4.54
C TRP A 17 -4.43 -5.62 3.04
N PHE A 18 -4.22 -4.41 2.52
CA PHE A 18 -3.87 -4.16 1.13
C PHE A 18 -2.57 -4.88 0.72
N ALA A 19 -1.58 -4.88 1.62
CA ALA A 19 -0.34 -5.63 1.43
C ALA A 19 -0.53 -7.14 1.56
N ALA A 20 -1.36 -7.59 2.52
CA ALA A 20 -1.66 -9.01 2.72
C ALA A 20 -2.40 -9.64 1.53
N GLN A 21 -3.21 -8.86 0.82
CA GLN A 21 -3.85 -9.26 -0.44
C GLN A 21 -2.91 -9.18 -1.65
N GLY A 22 -1.66 -8.74 -1.48
CA GLY A 22 -0.72 -8.56 -2.60
C GLY A 22 -1.04 -7.36 -3.50
N ILE A 23 -2.01 -6.52 -3.13
CA ILE A 23 -2.45 -5.41 -3.96
C ILE A 23 -1.41 -4.28 -3.96
N THR A 24 -0.77 -4.02 -2.83
CA THR A 24 0.39 -3.14 -2.73
C THR A 24 1.62 -3.91 -2.27
N THR A 25 2.77 -3.58 -2.85
CA THR A 25 4.08 -4.13 -2.44
C THR A 25 4.93 -3.11 -1.69
N GLY A 26 4.49 -1.85 -1.63
CA GLY A 26 5.30 -0.73 -1.17
C GLY A 26 6.51 -0.48 -2.08
N TRP A 27 7.53 0.16 -1.51
CA TRP A 27 8.77 0.53 -2.17
C TRP A 27 9.88 -0.50 -1.92
N PRO A 28 10.94 -0.53 -2.74
CA PRO A 28 12.07 -1.45 -2.56
C PRO A 28 12.78 -1.32 -1.19
N ASP A 29 12.70 -0.14 -0.55
CA ASP A 29 13.22 0.10 0.80
C ASP A 29 12.29 -0.42 1.91
N GLY A 30 11.18 -1.06 1.54
CA GLY A 30 10.20 -1.60 2.46
C GLY A 30 9.21 -0.58 3.01
N THR A 31 9.18 0.68 2.54
CA THR A 31 8.22 1.72 2.97
C THR A 31 6.90 1.68 2.18
N TYR A 32 5.83 2.27 2.72
CA TYR A 32 4.55 2.44 2.03
C TYR A 32 4.36 3.85 1.44
N ARG A 33 4.81 4.89 2.17
CA ARG A 33 4.73 6.31 1.82
C ARG A 33 3.29 6.82 1.66
N ALA A 34 2.50 6.71 2.73
CA ALA A 34 1.04 6.98 2.72
C ALA A 34 0.62 8.36 2.22
N LEU A 35 1.50 9.37 2.31
CA LEU A 35 1.23 10.75 1.90
C LEU A 35 1.90 11.15 0.58
N SER A 36 2.67 10.24 -0.03
CA SER A 36 3.28 10.51 -1.34
C SER A 36 2.23 10.46 -2.44
N THR A 37 2.39 11.32 -3.44
CA THR A 37 1.57 11.27 -4.65
C THR A 37 1.75 9.93 -5.36
N THR A 38 0.65 9.40 -5.90
CA THR A 38 0.64 8.14 -6.64
C THR A 38 0.25 8.42 -8.09
N ASN A 39 1.04 7.89 -9.03
CA ASN A 39 0.73 8.00 -10.45
C ASN A 39 -0.49 7.12 -10.81
N ARG A 40 -1.20 7.49 -11.88
CA ARG A 40 -2.44 6.79 -12.28
C ARG A 40 -2.20 5.35 -12.77
N ASP A 41 -1.03 5.07 -13.34
CA ASP A 41 -0.59 3.73 -13.73
C ASP A 41 -0.40 2.80 -12.51
N ALA A 42 0.17 3.30 -11.42
CA ALA A 42 0.29 2.57 -10.17
C ALA A 42 -1.10 2.28 -9.57
N MET A 43 -2.03 3.24 -9.61
CA MET A 43 -3.42 3.01 -9.19
C MET A 43 -4.10 1.94 -10.07
N ALA A 44 -3.90 1.97 -11.39
CA ALA A 44 -4.43 0.93 -12.28
C ALA A 44 -3.89 -0.46 -11.93
N ALA A 45 -2.61 -0.57 -11.58
CA ALA A 45 -2.01 -1.81 -11.13
C ALA A 45 -2.61 -2.32 -9.80
N PHE A 46 -2.95 -1.43 -8.86
CA PHE A 46 -3.67 -1.80 -7.64
C PHE A 46 -5.06 -2.35 -7.94
N ILE A 47 -5.83 -1.66 -8.77
CA ILE A 47 -7.17 -2.11 -9.15
C ILE A 47 -7.10 -3.47 -9.86
N TYR A 48 -6.16 -3.65 -10.80
CA TYR A 48 -5.97 -4.92 -11.51
C TYR A 48 -5.66 -6.09 -10.57
N ARG A 49 -4.78 -5.89 -9.57
CA ARG A 49 -4.47 -6.92 -8.57
C ARG A 49 -5.59 -7.17 -7.55
N TYR A 50 -6.53 -6.25 -7.42
CA TYR A 50 -7.68 -6.45 -6.53
C TYR A 50 -8.77 -7.29 -7.19
N ILE A 51 -8.95 -7.14 -8.50
CA ILE A 51 -10.03 -7.81 -9.25
C ILE A 51 -9.62 -9.19 -9.81
N ASN A 52 -8.33 -9.55 -9.78
CA ASN A 52 -7.79 -10.83 -10.27
C ASN A 52 -6.92 -11.49 -9.20
#